data_AF-A0AAX1D7Q8-F1
#
_entry.id   AF-A0AAX1D7Q8-F1
#
_cell.length_a   1.000
_cell.length_b   1.000
_cell.length_c   1.000
_cell.angle_alpha   90.00
_cell.angle_beta   90.00
_cell.angle_gamma   90.00
#
_symmetry.space_group_name_H-M   'P 1'
#
loop_
_entity.id
_entity.type
_entity.pdbx_description
1 polymer ?
#
loop_
_entity_poly.entity_id
_entity_poly.type
_entity_poly.pdbx_seq_one_letter_code
_entity_poly.pdbx_strand_id
1 'polypeptide(L)' 'MKDRSHDEAMAEHFRADPAYAAELLAEVRRNGDPAELAILLRLMATASADDARSDDADTGRTLPR' A
#
# COMPACT_ATOMS: atom_id res chain seq x y z
N MET A 1 14.05 5.90 18.60
CA MET A 1 14.02 5.54 17.16
C MET A 1 12.56 5.67 16.75
N LYS A 2 12.24 6.45 15.71
CA LYS A 2 10.89 6.41 15.14
C LYS A 2 10.86 5.13 14.32
N ASP A 3 10.58 4.02 15.00
CA ASP A 3 10.23 2.80 14.30
C ASP A 3 9.02 3.15 13.44
N ARG A 4 9.13 2.82 12.16
CA ARG A 4 8.07 3.01 11.17
C ARG A 4 6.80 2.42 11.78
N SER A 5 5.67 3.10 11.61
CA SER A 5 4.42 2.51 12.08
C SER A 5 4.25 1.15 11.41
N HIS A 6 3.77 0.14 12.15
CA HIS A 6 3.57 -1.21 11.61
C HIS A 6 2.77 -1.18 10.29
N ASP A 7 1.84 -0.23 10.21
CA ASP A 7 1.02 0.03 9.03
C ASP A 7 1.83 0.50 7.82
N GLU A 8 2.82 1.39 8.00
CA GLU A 8 3.72 1.82 6.93
C GLU A 8 4.60 0.65 6.43
N ALA A 9 5.11 -0.17 7.35
CA ALA A 9 5.91 -1.34 6.99
C ALA A 9 5.11 -2.36 6.19
N MET A 10 3.85 -2.60 6.56
CA MET A 10 2.95 -3.48 5.82
C MET A 10 2.53 -2.89 4.46
N ALA A 11 2.29 -1.57 4.41
CA ALA A 11 1.99 -0.89 3.16
C ALA A 11 3.16 -0.96 2.16
N GLU A 12 4.40 -0.77 2.63
CA GLU A 12 5.62 -0.97 1.83
C GLU A 12 5.70 -2.41 1.28
N HIS A 13 5.40 -3.40 2.12
CA HIS A 13 5.41 -4.81 1.71
C HIS A 13 4.35 -5.12 0.64
N PHE A 14 3.14 -4.59 0.78
CA PHE A 14 2.08 -4.77 -0.22
C PHE A 14 2.36 -4.07 -1.55
N ARG A 15 3.09 -2.94 -1.55
CA ARG A 15 3.58 -2.35 -2.81
C ARG A 15 4.64 -3.22 -3.47
N ALA A 16 5.56 -3.78 -2.67
CA ALA A 16 6.63 -4.62 -3.17
C ALA A 16 6.11 -5.96 -3.73
N ASP A 17 5.02 -6.50 -3.16
CA ASP A 17 4.38 -7.73 -3.62
C ASP A 17 2.84 -7.61 -3.65
N PRO A 18 2.28 -7.07 -4.74
CA PRO A 18 0.83 -6.97 -4.92
C PRO A 18 0.13 -8.33 -5.02
N ALA A 19 0.83 -9.39 -5.44
CA ALA A 19 0.26 -10.73 -5.57
C ALA A 19 0.01 -11.33 -4.18
N TYR A 20 0.99 -11.23 -3.28
CA TYR A 20 0.84 -11.59 -1.88
C TYR A 20 -0.33 -10.83 -1.21
N ALA A 21 -0.43 -9.53 -1.45
CA ALA A 21 -1.53 -8.74 -0.91
C ALA A 21 -2.90 -9.26 -1.38
N ALA A 22 -3.03 -9.63 -2.66
CA ALA A 22 -4.25 -10.19 -3.22
C ALA A 22 -4.60 -11.57 -2.64
N GLU A 23 -3.61 -12.44 -2.44
CA GLU A 23 -3.79 -13.75 -1.80
C GLU A 23 -4.26 -13.60 -0.35
N LEU A 24 -3.63 -12.70 0.41
CA LEU A 24 -4.01 -12.41 1.78
C LEU A 24 -5.45 -11.86 1.85
N LEU A 25 -5.86 -11.02 0.91
CA LEU A 25 -7.23 -10.52 0.82
C LEU A 25 -8.23 -11.64 0.55
N ALA A 26 -7.90 -12.60 -0.32
CA ALA A 26 -8.76 -13.75 -0.58
C ALA A 26 -8.96 -14.61 0.68
N GLU A 27 -7.88 -14.85 1.43
CA GLU A 27 -7.93 -15.66 2.65
C GLU A 27 -8.71 -14.96 3.77
N VAL A 28 -8.48 -13.67 4.02
CA VAL A 28 -9.23 -12.92 5.05
C VAL A 28 -10.73 -12.86 4.72
N ARG A 29 -11.09 -12.71 3.44
CA ARG A 29 -12.50 -12.76 3.01
C ARG A 29 -13.12 -14.14 3.21
N ARG A 30 -12.34 -15.22 3.07
CA ARG A 30 -12.79 -16.59 3.31
C ARG A 30 -13.02 -16.86 4.81
N ASN A 31 -12.16 -16.33 5.68
CA ASN A 31 -12.29 -16.48 7.12
C ASN A 31 -13.47 -15.69 7.69
N GLY A 32 -13.88 -14.62 7.01
CA GLY A 32 -15.11 -13.88 7.31
C GLY A 32 -15.00 -12.98 8.53
N ASP A 33 -13.79 -12.65 8.98
CA ASP A 33 -13.56 -11.70 10.07
C ASP A 33 -13.62 -10.25 9.54
N PRO A 34 -14.64 -9.46 9.94
CA PRO A 34 -14.78 -8.09 9.47
C PRO A 34 -13.71 -7.13 10.02
N ALA A 35 -13.13 -7.42 11.19
CA ALA A 35 -12.08 -6.58 11.77
C ALA A 35 -10.76 -6.77 11.01
N GLU A 36 -10.38 -8.01 10.73
CA GLU A 36 -9.19 -8.30 9.91
C GLU A 36 -9.32 -7.72 8.50
N LEU A 37 -10.50 -7.85 7.88
CA LEU A 37 -10.76 -7.27 6.56
C LEU A 37 -10.63 -5.74 6.56
N ALA A 38 -11.15 -5.06 7.58
CA ALA A 38 -11.06 -3.61 7.69
C ALA A 38 -9.62 -3.12 7.86
N ILE A 39 -8.81 -3.86 8.64
CA ILE A 39 -7.38 -3.56 8.81
C ILE A 39 -6.65 -3.76 7.49
N LEU A 40 -6.84 -4.89 6.82
CA LEU A 40 -6.15 -5.21 5.57
C LEU A 40 -6.47 -4.19 4.46
N LEU A 41 -7.74 -3.80 4.31
CA LEU A 41 -8.15 -2.79 3.33
C LEU A 41 -7.51 -1.41 3.61
N ARG A 42 -7.33 -1.04 4.88
CA ARG A 42 -6.63 0.20 5.25
C ARG A 42 -5.17 0.15 4.83
N LEU A 43 -4.48 -0.95 5.11
CA LEU A 43 -3.07 -1.14 4.75
C LEU A 43 -2.88 -1.10 3.23
N MET A 44 -3.76 -1.74 2.47
CA MET A 44 -3.77 -1.67 1.00
C MET A 44 -4.03 -0.25 0.48
N ALA A 45 -4.95 0.50 1.09
CA ALA A 45 -5.20 1.89 0.70
C ALA A 45 -3.98 2.79 0.96
N THR A 46 -3.28 2.60 2.08
CA THR A 46 -2.01 3.28 2.38
C THR A 46 -0.91 2.88 1.40
N ALA A 47 -0.88 1.62 0.96
CA ALA A 47 0.02 1.17 -0.10
C ALA A 47 -0.24 1.94 -1.41
N SER A 48 -1.49 2.08 -1.83
CA SER A 48 -1.86 2.82 -3.04
C SER A 48 -1.62 4.33 -2.96
N ALA A 49 -1.84 4.95 -1.79
CA ALA A 49 -1.76 6.40 -1.63
C ALA A 49 -0.31 6.96 -1.69
N ASP A 50 0.67 6.18 -1.29
CA ASP A 50 2.09 6.59 -1.39
C ASP A 50 2.62 6.48 -2.82
N ASP A 51 2.07 5.59 -3.64
CA ASP A 51 2.43 5.48 -5.06
C ASP A 51 2.03 6.77 -5.81
N ALA A 52 0.86 7.32 -5.50
CA ALA A 52 0.37 8.58 -6.06
C ALA A 52 1.20 9.82 -5.68
N ARG A 53 1.96 9.78 -4.57
CA ARG A 53 2.86 10.88 -4.18
C ARG A 53 4.17 10.89 -4.96
N SER A 54 4.57 9.77 -5.57
CA SER A 54 5.80 9.68 -6.37
C SER A 54 5.61 10.16 -7.80
N ASP A 55 4.40 10.07 -8.37
CA ASP A 55 4.14 10.46 -9.76
C ASP A 55 4.16 11.98 -10.00
N ASP A 56 3.90 12.82 -8.99
CA ASP A 56 3.87 14.28 -9.15
C ASP A 56 5.28 14.91 -9.26
N ALA A 57 6.35 14.17 -8.91
CA ALA A 57 7.72 14.68 -8.92
C ALA A 57 8.45 14.59 -10.28
N ASP A 58 7.89 13.90 -11.28
CA ASP A 58 8.56 13.65 -12.58
C ASP A 58 8.08 14.53 -13.75
N THR A 59 7.29 15.59 -13.52
CA THR A 59 6.85 16.49 -14.62
C THR A 59 7.77 17.70 -14.85
N GLY A 60 8.97 17.70 -14.25
CA GLY A 60 9.84 18.89 -14.15
C GLY A 60 10.99 19.03 -15.16
N ARG A 61 11.09 18.21 -16.21
CA ARG A 61 12.28 18.27 -17.09
C ARG A 61 12.02 17.95 -18.56
N THR A 62 11.58 18.94 -19.33
CA THR A 62 11.86 19.16 -20.77
C THR A 62 11.13 20.46 -21.19
N LEU A 63 11.80 21.57 -21.43
CA LEU A 63 12.38 21.96 -22.73
C LEU A 63 13.22 23.25 -22.56
N PRO A 64 14.46 23.33 -23.09
CA PRO A 64 15.15 24.60 -23.28
C PRO A 64 14.63 25.30 -24.56
N ARG A 65 14.55 26.64 -24.52
CA ARG A 65 14.21 27.51 -25.67
C ARG A 65 15.39 27.69 -26.62
#